data_AF-A0A3S4FMG1-F1
#
_entry.id   AF-A0A3S4FMG1-F1
#
_cell.length_a   1.000
_cell.length_b   1.000
_cell.length_c   1.000
_cell.angle_alpha   90.00
_cell.angle_beta   90.00
_cell.angle_gamma   90.00
#
_symmetry.space_group_name_H-M   'P 1'
#
loop_
_entity.id
_entity.type
_entity.pdbx_description
1 polymer ?
#
loop_
_entity_poly.entity_id
_entity_poly.type
_entity_poly.pdbx_seq_one_letter_code
_entity_poly.pdbx_strand_id
1 'polypeptide(L)'
;MARQHIAALGRPDFSSKIKLYTGEIPLFSHYQIESQIESAFQREVRLPSGGSIVIDSTEALTAIDINSARATRGGDIEETAFNTNLEAADEIARQLRLRDLGGLIVIDFIDMTPVRHQRRGRKPPA
;
A
#
# COMPACT_ATOMS: atom_id res chain seq x y z
N MET A 1 26.59 1.51 20.05
CA MET A 1 25.13 1.73 20.13
C MET A 1 24.32 0.70 19.32
N ALA A 2 24.23 0.76 17.98
CA ALA A 2 23.34 -0.17 17.22
C ALA A 2 23.68 -1.67 17.33
N ARG A 3 24.96 -2.06 17.14
CA ARG A 3 25.40 -3.47 17.27
C ARG A 3 25.24 -4.03 18.69
N GLN A 4 25.51 -3.19 19.69
CA GLN A 4 25.30 -3.54 21.10
C GLN A 4 23.81 -3.73 21.42
N HIS A 5 22.94 -2.90 20.83
CA HIS A 5 21.49 -3.02 21.00
C HIS A 5 20.94 -4.33 20.42
N ILE A 6 21.35 -4.71 19.20
CA ILE A 6 20.95 -5.99 18.59
C ILE A 6 21.46 -7.20 19.37
N ALA A 7 22.68 -7.12 19.92
CA ALA A 7 23.20 -8.15 20.82
C ALA A 7 22.37 -8.26 22.11
N ALA A 8 21.95 -7.13 22.70
CA ALA A 8 21.10 -7.10 23.89
C ALA A 8 19.69 -7.67 23.63
N LEU A 9 19.18 -7.58 22.40
CA LEU A 9 17.93 -8.23 21.97
C LEU A 9 18.07 -9.76 21.76
N GLY A 10 19.21 -10.35 22.09
CA GLY A 10 19.45 -11.79 21.92
C GLY A 10 19.68 -12.21 20.46
N ARG A 11 19.99 -11.27 19.57
CA ARG A 11 20.21 -11.50 18.13
C ARG A 11 21.63 -11.15 17.67
N PRO A 12 22.69 -11.68 18.32
CA PRO A 12 24.07 -11.35 17.95
C PRO A 12 24.41 -11.76 16.50
N ASP A 13 23.70 -12.75 15.94
CA ASP A 13 23.78 -13.18 14.55
C ASP A 13 23.48 -12.07 13.53
N PHE A 14 22.74 -11.02 13.94
CA PHE A 14 22.39 -9.90 13.06
C PHE A 14 23.43 -8.78 13.08
N SER A 15 24.41 -8.82 14.00
CA SER A 15 25.45 -7.79 14.13
C SER A 15 26.26 -7.61 12.84
N SER A 16 26.51 -8.71 12.11
CA SER A 16 27.22 -8.72 10.81
C SER A 16 26.41 -8.10 9.67
N LYS A 17 25.08 -8.03 9.79
CA LYS A 17 24.20 -7.39 8.80
C LYS A 17 24.16 -5.87 8.94
N ILE A 18 24.56 -5.33 10.09
CA ILE A 18 24.62 -3.89 10.33
C ILE A 18 25.84 -3.30 9.62
N LYS A 19 25.57 -2.51 8.59
CA LYS A 19 26.57 -1.80 7.79
C LYS A 19 26.37 -0.29 7.96
N LEU A 20 27.46 0.43 8.22
CA LEU A 20 27.44 1.89 8.19
C LEU A 20 27.40 2.33 6.74
N TYR A 21 26.43 3.16 6.39
CA TYR A 21 26.39 3.81 5.09
C TYR A 21 27.26 5.07 5.12
N THR A 22 28.18 5.19 4.16
CA THR A 22 29.13 6.31 4.06
C THR A 22 29.11 6.98 2.67
N GLY A 23 28.05 6.74 1.89
CA GLY A 23 27.88 7.39 0.59
C GLY A 23 27.59 8.88 0.75
N GLU A 24 27.95 9.65 -0.27
CA GLU A 24 27.70 11.11 -0.31
C GLU A 24 26.22 11.42 -0.56
N ILE A 25 25.53 10.56 -1.31
CA ILE A 25 24.09 10.68 -1.57
C ILE A 25 23.32 10.20 -0.34
N PRO A 26 22.26 10.88 0.12
CA PRO A 26 21.45 10.39 1.24
C PRO A 26 20.96 8.95 1.04
N LEU A 27 20.97 8.15 2.12
CA LEU A 27 20.70 6.71 2.08
C LEU A 27 19.39 6.35 1.34
N PHE A 28 18.30 7.05 1.63
CA PHE A 28 17.00 6.76 1.02
C PHE A 28 16.93 7.15 -0.45
N SER A 29 17.54 8.28 -0.82
CA SER A 29 17.70 8.70 -2.21
C SER A 29 18.56 7.71 -3.00
N HIS A 30 19.63 7.17 -2.40
CA HIS A 30 20.44 6.12 -3.00
C HIS A 30 19.63 4.84 -3.31
N TYR A 31 18.68 4.48 -2.45
CA TYR A 31 17.76 3.35 -2.67
C TYR A 31 16.47 3.72 -3.43
N GLN A 32 16.32 4.97 -3.85
CA GLN A 32 15.15 5.48 -4.59
C GLN A 32 13.81 5.25 -3.88
N ILE A 33 13.81 5.30 -2.55
CA ILE A 33 12.60 5.11 -1.73
C ILE A 33 12.01 6.43 -1.21
N GLU A 34 12.65 7.57 -1.48
CA GLU A 34 12.21 8.90 -1.01
C GLU A 34 10.76 9.19 -1.43
N SER A 35 10.45 9.01 -2.72
CA SER A 35 9.10 9.24 -3.24
C SER A 35 8.04 8.30 -2.64
N GLN A 36 8.44 7.07 -2.28
CA GLN A 36 7.54 6.13 -1.61
C GLN A 36 7.26 6.56 -0.18
N ILE A 37 8.25 7.11 0.52
CA ILE A 37 8.08 7.69 1.86
C ILE A 37 7.16 8.91 1.76
N GLU A 38 7.39 9.81 0.80
CA GLU A 38 6.53 10.97 0.55
C GLU A 38 5.07 10.57 0.26
N SER A 39 4.86 9.50 -0.53
CA SER A 39 3.52 8.99 -0.83
C SER A 39 2.72 8.57 0.41
N ALA A 40 3.41 8.17 1.49
CA ALA A 40 2.75 7.82 2.75
C ALA A 40 2.16 9.04 3.47
N PHE A 41 2.58 10.25 3.13
CA PHE A 41 2.04 11.49 3.68
C PHE A 41 0.98 12.13 2.77
N GLN A 42 0.82 11.65 1.54
CA GLN A 42 -0.15 12.19 0.59
C GLN A 42 -1.56 11.71 0.91
N ARG A 43 -2.57 12.54 0.70
CA ARG A 43 -3.97 12.11 0.85
C ARG A 43 -4.42 11.18 -0.28
N GLU A 44 -3.99 11.45 -1.51
CA GLU A 44 -4.28 10.66 -2.71
C GLU A 44 -3.01 9.92 -3.16
N VAL A 45 -3.15 8.64 -3.51
CA VAL A 45 -2.06 7.81 -4.01
C VAL A 45 -2.43 7.24 -5.37
N ARG A 46 -1.57 7.43 -6.38
CA ARG A 46 -1.78 6.95 -7.75
C ARG A 46 -1.55 5.46 -7.87
N LEU A 47 -2.43 4.79 -8.61
CA LEU A 47 -2.32 3.38 -8.97
C LEU A 47 -1.59 3.20 -10.31
N PRO A 48 -0.94 2.04 -10.55
CA PRO A 48 -0.19 1.77 -11.79
C PRO A 48 -0.97 2.03 -13.09
N SER A 49 -2.25 1.66 -13.13
CA SER A 49 -3.11 1.84 -14.30
C SER A 49 -3.75 3.23 -14.40
N GLY A 50 -3.33 4.19 -13.56
CA GLY A 50 -3.76 5.59 -13.63
C GLY A 50 -4.96 5.95 -12.75
N GLY A 51 -5.55 4.99 -12.05
CA GLY A 51 -6.49 5.23 -10.96
C GLY A 51 -5.83 5.86 -9.74
N SER A 52 -6.58 6.03 -8.67
CA SER A 52 -6.03 6.47 -7.38
C SER A 52 -6.87 5.96 -6.20
N ILE A 53 -6.22 5.88 -5.04
CA ILE A 53 -6.90 5.71 -3.75
C ILE A 53 -6.82 7.02 -2.97
N VAL A 54 -7.88 7.39 -2.28
CA VAL A 54 -7.96 8.57 -1.42
C VAL A 54 -8.16 8.09 0.01
N ILE A 55 -7.30 8.53 0.93
CA ILE A 55 -7.28 8.07 2.32
C ILE A 55 -7.65 9.23 3.23
N ASP A 56 -8.79 9.11 3.92
CA ASP A 56 -9.31 10.10 4.86
C ASP A 56 -9.46 9.50 6.26
N SER A 57 -8.69 10.03 7.22
CA SER A 57 -8.78 9.61 8.62
C SER A 57 -9.73 10.51 9.41
N THR A 58 -10.62 9.90 10.18
CA THR A 58 -11.51 10.57 11.15
C THR A 58 -11.21 10.08 12.56
N GLU A 59 -11.92 10.60 13.56
CA GLU A 59 -11.76 10.19 14.97
C GLU A 59 -12.05 8.70 15.19
N ALA A 60 -13.05 8.15 14.49
CA ALA A 60 -13.54 6.78 14.73
C ALA A 60 -13.04 5.76 13.70
N LEU A 61 -12.75 6.20 12.48
CA LEU A 61 -12.39 5.31 11.37
C LEU A 61 -11.53 6.01 10.31
N THR A 62 -10.85 5.20 9.51
CA THR A 62 -10.21 5.62 8.26
C THR A 62 -11.03 5.14 7.08
N ALA A 63 -11.47 6.07 6.24
CA ALA A 63 -12.18 5.79 5.00
C ALA A 63 -11.20 5.81 3.81
N ILE A 64 -11.34 4.86 2.90
CA ILE A 64 -10.56 4.78 1.67
C ILE A 64 -11.50 4.68 0.49
N ASP A 65 -11.37 5.62 -0.45
CA ASP A 65 -12.13 5.69 -1.70
C ASP A 65 -11.25 5.32 -2.90
N ILE A 66 -11.81 4.65 -3.91
CA ILE A 66 -11.08 4.16 -5.08
C ILE A 66 -11.64 4.80 -6.35
N ASN A 67 -10.77 5.54 -7.05
CA ASN A 67 -11.09 6.20 -8.31
C ASN A 67 -10.42 5.48 -9.49
N SER A 68 -11.21 5.09 -10.50
CA SER A 68 -10.67 4.50 -11.72
C SER A 68 -10.00 5.56 -12.61
N ALA A 69 -9.09 5.12 -13.48
CA ALA A 69 -8.66 5.95 -14.59
C ALA A 69 -9.84 6.27 -15.52
N ARG A 70 -9.76 7.39 -16.25
CA ARG A 70 -10.79 7.75 -17.25
C ARG A 70 -10.79 6.71 -18.39
N ALA A 71 -11.83 5.90 -18.47
CA ALA A 71 -11.97 4.90 -19.54
C ALA A 71 -12.12 5.60 -20.90
N THR A 72 -11.28 5.26 -21.87
CA THR A 72 -11.32 5.84 -23.24
C THR A 72 -12.15 5.01 -24.22
N ARG A 73 -12.62 3.81 -23.84
CA ARG A 73 -13.44 2.92 -24.68
C ARG A 73 -14.47 2.17 -23.83
N GLY A 74 -15.76 2.34 -24.14
CA GLY A 74 -16.89 1.87 -23.31
C GLY A 74 -17.13 0.36 -23.24
N GLY A 75 -16.28 -0.48 -23.86
CA GLY A 75 -16.45 -1.94 -23.86
C GLY A 75 -15.89 -2.66 -22.64
N ASP A 76 -15.10 -1.97 -21.81
CA ASP A 76 -14.27 -2.60 -20.77
C ASP A 76 -14.37 -1.87 -19.41
N ILE A 77 -15.57 -1.38 -19.08
CA ILE A 77 -15.77 -0.67 -17.80
C ILE A 77 -15.67 -1.65 -16.63
N GLU A 78 -16.21 -2.86 -16.77
CA GLU A 78 -16.19 -3.88 -15.72
C GLU A 78 -14.79 -4.43 -15.46
N GLU A 79 -14.01 -4.77 -16.50
CA GLU A 79 -12.65 -5.26 -16.30
C GLU A 79 -11.69 -4.12 -15.90
N THR A 80 -11.92 -2.87 -16.33
CA THR A 80 -11.24 -1.69 -15.75
C THR A 80 -11.53 -1.55 -14.25
N ALA A 81 -12.79 -1.66 -13.82
CA ALA A 81 -13.17 -1.57 -12.41
C ALA A 81 -12.54 -2.71 -11.60
N PHE A 82 -12.58 -3.95 -12.12
CA PHE A 82 -11.97 -5.11 -11.50
C PHE A 82 -10.46 -4.95 -11.33
N ASN A 83 -9.74 -4.55 -12.39
CA ASN A 83 -8.30 -4.34 -12.34
C ASN A 83 -7.91 -3.20 -11.41
N THR A 84 -8.67 -2.10 -11.41
CA THR A 84 -8.44 -0.97 -10.49
C THR A 84 -8.62 -1.41 -9.03
N ASN A 85 -9.66 -2.18 -8.72
CA ASN A 85 -9.90 -2.71 -7.37
C ASN A 85 -8.77 -3.65 -6.90
N LEU A 86 -8.18 -4.45 -7.79
CA LEU A 86 -7.03 -5.29 -7.45
C LEU A 86 -5.77 -4.48 -7.13
N GLU A 87 -5.44 -3.51 -7.99
CA GLU A 87 -4.31 -2.60 -7.74
C GLU A 87 -4.51 -1.81 -6.44
N ALA A 88 -5.74 -1.33 -6.20
CA ALA A 88 -6.09 -0.64 -4.98
C ALA A 88 -5.91 -1.52 -3.74
N ALA A 89 -6.30 -2.80 -3.78
CA ALA A 89 -6.14 -3.70 -2.64
C ALA A 89 -4.67 -3.88 -2.23
N ASP A 90 -3.77 -4.06 -3.20
CA ASP A 90 -2.33 -4.18 -2.94
C ASP A 90 -1.75 -2.88 -2.39
N GLU A 91 -2.13 -1.73 -2.95
CA GLU A 91 -1.64 -0.43 -2.53
C GLU A 91 -2.18 -0.02 -1.16
N ILE A 92 -3.45 -0.29 -0.86
CA ILE A 92 -4.03 -0.08 0.47
C ILE A 92 -3.24 -0.89 1.51
N ALA A 93 -2.97 -2.17 1.25
CA ALA A 93 -2.19 -2.99 2.17
C ALA A 93 -0.79 -2.41 2.41
N ARG A 94 -0.15 -1.85 1.38
CA ARG A 94 1.14 -1.16 1.50
C ARG A 94 1.02 0.11 2.35
N GLN A 95 0.03 0.96 2.08
CA GLN A 95 -0.19 2.23 2.78
C GLN A 95 -0.52 2.04 4.26
N LEU A 96 -1.33 1.03 4.61
CA LEU A 96 -1.62 0.72 6.02
C LEU A 96 -0.35 0.45 6.82
N ARG A 97 0.62 -0.27 6.24
CA ARG A 97 1.92 -0.53 6.88
C ARG A 97 2.83 0.70 6.92
N LEU A 98 2.85 1.50 5.86
CA LEU A 98 3.73 2.67 5.77
C LEU A 98 3.27 3.83 6.66
N ARG A 99 1.95 3.96 6.87
CA ARG A 99 1.33 4.99 7.70
C ARG A 99 1.07 4.55 9.13
N ASP A 100 1.34 3.29 9.44
CA ASP A 100 1.01 2.67 10.73
C ASP A 100 -0.47 2.88 11.11
N LEU A 101 -1.37 2.69 10.14
CA LEU A 101 -2.81 2.86 10.34
C LEU A 101 -3.42 1.62 10.99
N GLY A 102 -4.12 1.82 12.11
CA GLY A 102 -4.87 0.80 12.83
C GLY A 102 -6.29 1.25 13.16
N GLY A 103 -7.10 0.33 13.71
CA GLY A 103 -8.50 0.58 14.03
C GLY A 103 -9.46 0.19 12.90
N LEU A 104 -10.64 0.82 12.87
CA LEU A 104 -11.66 0.55 11.87
C LEU A 104 -11.26 1.19 10.54
N ILE A 105 -11.12 0.36 9.50
CA ILE A 105 -10.82 0.80 8.13
C ILE A 105 -12.02 0.42 7.26
N VAL A 106 -12.57 1.40 6.55
CA VAL A 106 -13.66 1.21 5.60
C VAL A 106 -13.12 1.50 4.21
N ILE A 107 -13.32 0.56 3.28
CA ILE A 107 -12.86 0.67 1.89
C ILE A 107 -14.07 0.65 0.97
N ASP A 108 -14.23 1.70 0.19
CA ASP A 108 -15.27 1.84 -0.83
C ASP A 108 -14.70 1.38 -2.19
N PHE A 109 -14.96 0.12 -2.55
CA PHE A 109 -14.54 -0.44 -3.83
C PHE A 109 -15.48 -0.02 -4.94
N ILE A 110 -14.95 0.13 -6.14
CA ILE A 110 -15.75 0.40 -7.33
C ILE A 110 -16.75 -0.75 -7.51
N ASP A 111 -18.02 -0.39 -7.71
CA ASP A 111 -19.10 -1.35 -7.95
C ASP A 111 -18.79 -2.28 -9.12
N MET A 112 -19.01 -3.57 -8.91
CA MET A 112 -18.85 -4.61 -9.93
C MET A 112 -20.16 -5.38 -10.04
N THR A 113 -20.83 -5.30 -11.20
CA THR A 113 -22.03 -6.11 -11.47
C THR A 113 -21.65 -7.59 -11.57
N PRO A 114 -22.38 -8.50 -10.91
CA PRO A 114 -22.06 -9.91 -10.96
C PRO A 114 -22.68 -10.56 -12.20
N VAL A 115 -21.85 -10.90 -13.19
CA VAL A 115 -21.97 -12.20 -13.85
C VAL A 115 -20.67 -12.95 -13.58
N ARG A 116 -20.69 -13.77 -12.52
CA ARG A 116 -19.66 -14.77 -12.16
C ARG A 116 -18.40 -14.40 -11.34
N HIS A 117 -18.26 -13.21 -10.74
CA HIS A 117 -17.02 -12.87 -9.98
C HIS A 117 -17.13 -12.68 -8.45
N GLN A 118 -18.27 -12.98 -7.80
CA GLN A 118 -18.40 -12.89 -6.32
C GLN A 118 -17.86 -14.10 -5.52
N ARG A 119 -17.14 -15.06 -6.12
CA ARG A 119 -16.70 -16.29 -5.41
C ARG A 119 -15.19 -16.54 -5.37
N ARG A 120 -14.33 -15.53 -5.57
CA ARG A 120 -12.86 -15.75 -5.54
C ARG A 120 -12.08 -14.85 -4.57
N GLY A 121 -12.73 -14.39 -3.50
CA GLY A 121 -12.10 -13.60 -2.43
C GLY A 121 -11.87 -14.31 -1.09
N ARG A 122 -12.24 -15.59 -0.96
CA ARG A 122 -12.07 -16.34 0.31
C ARG A 122 -11.29 -17.63 0.04
N LYS A 123 -10.01 -17.68 0.40
CA LYS A 123 -9.33 -18.96 0.59
C LYS A 123 -10.04 -19.68 1.75
N PRO A 124 -10.42 -20.96 1.61
CA PRO A 124 -10.89 -21.72 2.76
C PRO A 124 -9.73 -21.86 3.76
N PRO A 125 -10.01 -21.82 5.07
CA PRO A 125 -9.01 -22.21 6.05
C PRO A 125 -8.64 -23.69 5.85
N ALA A 126 -7.39 -24.01 6.16
CA ALA A 126 -6.85 -25.37 6.11
C ALA A 126 -7.65 -26.36 6.98
#